data_AF-A0A9P0PBN3-F1
#
_entry.id   AF-A0A9P0PBN3-F1
#
_cell.length_a   1.000
_cell.length_b   1.000
_cell.length_c   1.000
_cell.angle_alpha   90.00
_cell.angle_beta   90.00
_cell.angle_gamma   90.00
#
_symmetry.space_group_name_H-M   'P 1'
#
loop_
_entity.id
_entity.type
_entity.pdbx_description
1 polymer ?
#
loop_
_entity_poly.entity_id
_entity_poly.type
_entity_poly.pdbx_seq_one_letter_code
_entity_poly.pdbx_strand_id
1 'polypeptide(L)'
;MTNQKLEATSKPKHRDVINLFIIPEAEKKDSNVKYTMLKQQLESEKETEEPTGLYQFTEPVNSFLYTYSMLLLVSLPKLPFGWSLRMFTGWYWLYCLLLATSYRASMTAILAKPAPKVTIDTLQELVASRLTYGGWGEINRDFFKMSTDPTIQMISKNFVMVNNSEDAVDRVAAATFAFYENTYYLKEAAVKRQQKFYFQRSSLSSENTTNDDLQSIRLQKNSPLTPRFNKYIRRILEAGLITKWLDDAMQKVLNAEVHKEDKDISKALMNAKKFSGALVALAIGYCVSICTFIGEIVHFYYVVRRKPDFNKYQLSIGVKKAK
;
A
#
# COMPACT_ATOMS: atom_id res chain seq x y z
N MET A 1 -46.48 -45.93 -29.36
CA MET A 1 -47.23 -44.71 -29.73
C MET A 1 -46.81 -43.65 -28.71
N THR A 2 -46.08 -42.58 -29.01
CA THR A 2 -45.96 -41.83 -30.27
C THR A 2 -44.62 -41.10 -30.23
N ASN A 3 -43.78 -41.32 -31.25
CA ASN A 3 -42.53 -40.60 -31.45
C ASN A 3 -42.83 -39.12 -31.78
N GLN A 4 -42.28 -38.17 -31.03
CA GLN A 4 -42.19 -36.77 -31.47
C GLN A 4 -40.72 -36.44 -31.76
N LYS A 5 -40.48 -36.38 -33.06
CA LYS A 5 -39.25 -36.10 -33.78
C LYS A 5 -38.85 -34.66 -33.51
N LEU A 6 -37.71 -34.45 -32.83
CA LEU A 6 -37.05 -33.15 -32.74
C LEU A 6 -36.46 -32.82 -34.12
N GLU A 7 -37.22 -32.09 -34.92
CA GLU A 7 -36.77 -31.54 -36.19
C GLU A 7 -35.75 -30.42 -35.92
N ALA A 8 -34.50 -30.69 -36.27
CA ALA A 8 -33.45 -29.70 -36.40
C ALA A 8 -33.81 -28.75 -37.55
N THR A 9 -34.42 -27.61 -37.22
CA THR A 9 -34.63 -26.52 -38.17
C THR A 9 -33.29 -25.83 -38.44
N SER A 10 -32.71 -26.13 -39.60
CA SER A 10 -31.58 -25.39 -40.15
C SER A 10 -31.98 -23.92 -40.31
N LYS A 11 -31.39 -23.03 -39.51
CA LYS A 11 -31.53 -21.58 -39.70
C LYS A 11 -31.21 -21.25 -41.17
N PRO A 12 -32.10 -20.54 -41.90
CA PRO A 12 -31.81 -20.16 -43.27
C PRO A 12 -30.62 -19.20 -43.24
N LYS A 13 -29.62 -19.50 -44.07
CA LYS A 13 -28.52 -18.60 -44.38
C LYS A 13 -29.16 -17.36 -45.03
N HIS A 14 -29.32 -16.27 -44.25
CA HIS A 14 -29.79 -14.99 -44.78
C HIS A 14 -28.75 -14.56 -45.80
N ARG A 15 -29.03 -14.76 -47.08
CA ARG A 15 -28.30 -14.10 -48.16
C ARG A 15 -28.90 -12.72 -48.19
N ASP A 16 -28.18 -11.73 -47.67
CA ASP A 16 -28.57 -10.34 -47.84
C ASP A 16 -28.59 -10.06 -49.35
N VAL A 17 -29.80 -9.90 -49.89
CA VAL A 17 -30.01 -9.53 -51.28
C VAL A 17 -29.73 -8.04 -51.35
N ILE A 18 -28.57 -7.67 -51.89
CA ILE A 18 -28.19 -6.27 -52.09
C ILE A 18 -29.13 -5.69 -53.16
N ASN A 19 -30.08 -4.86 -52.72
CA ASN A 19 -31.01 -4.15 -53.61
C ASN A 19 -30.32 -2.92 -54.16
N LEU A 20 -29.69 -3.06 -55.33
CA LEU A 20 -29.12 -1.95 -56.07
C LEU A 20 -30.24 -1.09 -56.67
N PHE A 21 -30.42 0.13 -56.17
CA PHE A 21 -31.40 1.07 -56.70
C PHE A 21 -30.78 1.88 -57.85
N ILE A 22 -31.40 1.78 -59.03
CA ILE A 22 -31.10 2.65 -60.17
C ILE A 22 -31.79 3.99 -59.92
N ILE A 23 -31.00 5.05 -59.79
CA ILE A 23 -31.50 6.43 -59.73
C ILE A 23 -32.24 6.71 -61.05
N PRO A 24 -33.47 7.28 -61.05
CA PRO A 24 -34.29 7.44 -62.25
C PRO A 24 -33.63 8.24 -63.38
N GLU A 25 -32.62 9.05 -63.05
CA GLU A 25 -31.82 9.84 -63.99
C GLU A 25 -30.77 9.01 -64.77
N ALA A 26 -30.42 7.82 -64.27
CA ALA A 26 -29.45 6.90 -64.87
C ALA A 26 -30.09 5.87 -65.84
N GLU A 27 -31.41 5.81 -65.93
CA GLU A 27 -32.13 4.83 -66.76
C GLU A 27 -32.04 5.16 -68.26
N LYS A 28 -31.75 6.42 -68.62
CA LYS A 28 -31.60 6.91 -70.00
C LYS A 28 -30.15 6.99 -70.51
N LYS A 29 -29.16 6.51 -69.75
CA LYS A 29 -27.72 6.60 -70.10
C LYS A 29 -27.16 5.27 -70.62
N ASP A 30 -26.03 5.37 -71.34
CA ASP A 30 -25.31 4.23 -71.92
C ASP A 30 -25.04 3.10 -70.90
N SER A 31 -25.13 1.86 -71.38
CA SER A 31 -25.03 0.64 -70.55
C SER A 31 -23.75 0.60 -69.70
N ASN A 32 -22.60 1.04 -70.22
CA ASN A 32 -21.34 1.12 -69.47
C ASN A 32 -21.38 2.09 -68.28
N VAL A 33 -22.13 3.18 -68.38
CA VAL A 33 -22.30 4.15 -67.30
C VAL A 33 -23.18 3.58 -66.19
N LYS A 34 -24.19 2.78 -66.57
CA LYS A 34 -25.03 2.05 -65.62
C LYS A 34 -24.24 0.99 -64.84
N TYR A 35 -23.40 0.21 -65.54
CA TYR A 35 -22.53 -0.79 -64.89
C TYR A 35 -21.52 -0.17 -63.94
N THR A 36 -20.92 0.98 -64.30
CA THR A 36 -19.96 1.67 -63.42
C THR A 36 -20.63 2.24 -62.17
N MET A 37 -21.83 2.82 -62.29
CA MET A 37 -22.60 3.30 -61.13
C MET A 37 -23.03 2.16 -60.19
N LEU A 38 -23.50 1.03 -60.75
CA LEU A 38 -23.85 -0.16 -59.96
C LEU A 38 -22.63 -0.78 -59.28
N LYS A 39 -21.49 -0.81 -59.97
CA LYS A 39 -20.22 -1.29 -59.40
C LYS A 39 -19.74 -0.40 -58.26
N GLN A 40 -19.90 0.92 -58.41
CA GLN A 40 -19.55 1.90 -57.39
C GLN A 40 -20.46 1.78 -56.15
N GLN A 41 -21.76 1.54 -56.34
CA GLN A 41 -22.69 1.24 -55.24
C GLN A 41 -22.30 -0.06 -54.52
N LEU A 42 -21.98 -1.12 -55.27
CA LEU A 42 -21.52 -2.40 -54.70
C LEU A 42 -20.19 -2.27 -53.93
N GLU A 43 -19.25 -1.46 -54.41
CA GLU A 43 -17.98 -1.18 -53.73
C GLU A 43 -18.19 -0.38 -52.43
N SER A 44 -19.10 0.61 -52.44
CA SER A 44 -19.43 1.38 -51.23
C SER A 44 -20.10 0.53 -50.14
N GLU A 45 -20.91 -0.47 -50.54
CA GLU A 45 -21.62 -1.33 -49.59
C GLU A 45 -20.71 -2.43 -49.03
N LYS A 46 -19.70 -2.88 -49.80
CA LYS A 46 -18.64 -3.76 -49.33
C LYS A 46 -17.71 -3.10 -48.30
N GLU A 47 -17.43 -1.80 -48.41
CA GLU A 47 -16.67 -1.06 -47.38
C GLU A 47 -17.43 -1.01 -46.04
N THR A 48 -18.78 -1.00 -46.06
CA THR A 48 -19.60 -1.09 -44.84
C THR A 48 -19.67 -2.48 -44.20
N GLU A 49 -19.39 -3.56 -44.95
CA GLU A 49 -19.40 -4.94 -44.45
C GLU A 49 -18.08 -5.41 -43.81
N GLU A 50 -16.99 -4.64 -43.93
CA GLU A 50 -15.75 -5.00 -43.24
C GLU A 50 -15.95 -4.91 -41.72
N PRO A 51 -15.50 -5.90 -40.92
CA PRO A 51 -15.85 -5.99 -39.51
C PRO A 51 -15.27 -4.80 -38.75
N THR A 52 -16.14 -3.84 -38.46
CA THR A 52 -15.93 -2.54 -37.81
C THR A 52 -15.25 -2.58 -36.43
N GLY A 53 -14.91 -3.77 -35.91
CA GLY A 53 -14.17 -3.97 -34.66
C GLY A 53 -12.69 -4.38 -34.82
N LEU A 54 -12.25 -4.82 -36.01
CA LEU A 54 -10.87 -5.29 -36.20
C LEU A 54 -9.90 -4.12 -36.43
N TYR A 55 -10.34 -3.10 -37.19
CA TYR A 55 -9.59 -1.88 -37.48
C TYR A 55 -9.06 -1.14 -36.24
N GLN A 56 -9.74 -1.30 -35.11
CA GLN A 56 -9.34 -0.67 -33.85
C GLN A 56 -8.00 -1.21 -33.30
N PHE A 57 -7.65 -2.46 -33.61
CA PHE A 57 -6.40 -3.10 -33.17
C PHE A 57 -5.38 -3.27 -34.31
N THR A 58 -5.71 -2.82 -35.52
CA THR A 58 -4.84 -2.97 -36.70
C THR A 58 -3.59 -2.08 -36.60
N GLU A 59 -3.73 -0.88 -36.05
CA GLU A 59 -2.57 -0.04 -35.77
C GLU A 59 -1.88 -0.50 -34.46
N PRO A 60 -0.56 -0.77 -34.50
CA PRO A 60 0.16 -1.32 -33.33
C PRO A 60 0.15 -0.35 -32.14
N VAL A 61 0.18 0.96 -32.41
CA VAL A 61 0.13 2.01 -31.39
C VAL A 61 -1.22 2.00 -30.66
N ASN A 62 -2.31 1.92 -31.42
CA ASN A 62 -3.67 1.88 -30.86
C ASN A 62 -3.89 0.60 -30.06
N SER A 63 -3.40 -0.54 -30.56
CA SER A 63 -3.47 -1.83 -29.85
C SER A 63 -2.73 -1.77 -28.50
N PHE A 64 -1.53 -1.19 -28.47
CA PHE A 64 -0.79 -0.99 -27.22
C PHE A 64 -1.52 -0.05 -26.25
N LEU A 65 -2.06 1.06 -26.75
CA LEU A 65 -2.77 2.04 -25.92
C LEU A 65 -4.06 1.46 -25.32
N TYR A 66 -4.82 0.67 -26.10
CA TYR A 66 -6.03 0.02 -25.62
C TYR A 66 -5.76 -1.09 -24.59
N THR A 67 -4.72 -1.91 -24.81
CA THR A 67 -4.32 -2.95 -23.85
C THR A 67 -3.80 -2.35 -22.54
N TYR A 68 -3.07 -1.23 -22.61
CA TYR A 68 -2.64 -0.48 -21.43
C TYR A 68 -3.80 0.21 -20.69
N SER A 69 -4.74 0.81 -21.43
CA SER A 69 -5.93 1.45 -20.84
C SER A 69 -6.78 0.45 -20.06
N MET A 70 -6.93 -0.76 -20.59
CA MET A 70 -7.69 -1.83 -19.95
C MET A 70 -6.98 -2.38 -18.70
N LEU A 71 -5.63 -2.36 -18.67
CA LEU A 71 -4.85 -2.65 -17.46
C LEU A 71 -5.07 -1.59 -16.36
N LEU A 72 -5.21 -0.32 -16.76
CA LEU A 72 -5.58 0.77 -15.85
C LEU A 72 -7.07 0.77 -15.44
N LEU A 73 -7.85 -0.24 -15.83
CA LEU A 73 -9.30 -0.34 -15.63
C LEU A 73 -10.09 0.81 -16.26
N VAL A 74 -9.55 1.45 -17.31
CA VAL A 74 -10.28 2.43 -18.11
C VAL A 74 -11.09 1.70 -19.17
N SER A 75 -12.35 2.10 -19.36
CA SER A 75 -13.25 1.47 -20.34
C SER A 75 -12.79 1.71 -21.77
N LEU A 76 -12.97 0.69 -22.62
CA LEU A 76 -12.79 0.81 -24.07
C LEU A 76 -13.92 1.66 -24.66
N PRO A 77 -13.62 2.57 -25.61
CA PRO A 77 -14.66 3.41 -26.24
C PRO A 77 -15.61 2.60 -27.13
N LYS A 78 -15.15 1.47 -27.70
CA LYS A 78 -15.96 0.54 -28.51
C LYS A 78 -15.51 -0.89 -28.23
N LEU A 79 -16.48 -1.81 -28.18
CA LEU A 79 -16.24 -3.23 -27.97
C LEU A 79 -16.17 -3.95 -29.33
N PRO A 80 -15.24 -4.91 -29.51
CA PRO A 80 -15.17 -5.70 -30.73
C PRO A 80 -16.42 -6.59 -30.89
N PHE A 81 -16.91 -6.69 -32.12
CA PHE A 81 -18.11 -7.49 -32.44
C PHE A 81 -17.82 -8.98 -32.65
N GLY A 82 -16.61 -9.36 -33.06
CA GLY A 82 -16.24 -10.75 -33.31
C GLY A 82 -16.16 -11.61 -32.04
N TRP A 83 -16.76 -12.81 -32.07
CA TRP A 83 -16.81 -13.74 -30.93
C TRP A 83 -15.43 -14.10 -30.35
N SER A 84 -14.45 -14.40 -31.19
CA SER A 84 -13.09 -14.75 -30.74
C SER A 84 -12.42 -13.59 -29.99
N LEU A 85 -12.61 -12.37 -30.49
CA LEU A 85 -12.02 -11.16 -29.90
C LEU A 85 -12.72 -10.76 -28.59
N ARG A 86 -14.02 -11.05 -28.46
CA ARG A 86 -14.75 -10.89 -27.18
C ARG A 86 -14.26 -11.86 -26.12
N MET A 87 -14.01 -13.12 -26.47
CA MET A 87 -13.52 -14.11 -25.51
C MET A 87 -12.11 -13.74 -25.02
N PHE A 88 -11.24 -13.33 -25.94
CA PHE A 88 -9.89 -12.87 -25.60
C PHE A 88 -9.89 -11.62 -24.73
N THR A 89 -10.66 -10.59 -25.10
CA THR A 89 -10.76 -9.35 -24.32
C THR A 89 -11.42 -9.59 -22.96
N GLY A 90 -12.41 -10.48 -22.87
CA GLY A 90 -13.02 -10.89 -21.60
C GLY A 90 -12.03 -11.56 -20.65
N TRP A 91 -11.20 -12.48 -21.14
CA TRP A 91 -10.17 -13.12 -20.32
C TRP A 91 -9.08 -12.14 -19.88
N TYR A 92 -8.65 -11.27 -20.80
CA TYR A 92 -7.69 -10.20 -20.49
C TYR A 92 -8.24 -9.20 -19.47
N TRP A 93 -9.54 -8.88 -19.55
CA TRP A 93 -10.20 -8.04 -18.56
C TRP A 93 -10.17 -8.64 -17.16
N LEU A 94 -10.49 -9.93 -17.05
CA LEU A 94 -10.46 -10.67 -15.78
C LEU A 94 -9.03 -10.68 -15.21
N TYR A 95 -8.03 -10.92 -16.07
CA TYR A 95 -6.62 -10.83 -15.69
C TYR A 95 -6.26 -9.43 -15.14
N CYS A 96 -6.63 -8.35 -15.84
CA CYS A 96 -6.36 -6.98 -15.39
C CYS A 96 -7.04 -6.68 -14.06
N LEU A 97 -8.28 -7.14 -13.86
CA LEU A 97 -9.02 -6.98 -12.61
C LEU A 97 -8.32 -7.71 -11.45
N LEU A 98 -7.88 -8.96 -11.64
CA LEU A 98 -7.14 -9.71 -10.63
C LEU A 98 -5.79 -9.06 -10.32
N LEU A 99 -5.07 -8.59 -11.34
CA LEU A 99 -3.78 -7.93 -11.17
C LEU A 99 -3.93 -6.61 -10.39
N ALA A 100 -4.89 -5.77 -10.75
CA ALA A 100 -5.10 -4.50 -10.09
C ALA A 100 -5.61 -4.66 -8.65
N THR A 101 -6.49 -5.62 -8.39
CA THR A 101 -7.00 -5.89 -7.04
C THR A 101 -5.92 -6.48 -6.14
N SER A 102 -5.12 -7.44 -6.62
CA SER A 102 -3.99 -7.99 -5.87
C SER A 102 -2.90 -6.96 -5.59
N TYR A 103 -2.61 -6.07 -6.56
CA TYR A 103 -1.69 -4.95 -6.35
C TYR A 103 -2.22 -3.99 -5.29
N ARG A 104 -3.48 -3.56 -5.38
CA ARG A 104 -4.12 -2.66 -4.39
C ARG A 104 -4.12 -3.29 -2.99
N ALA A 105 -4.42 -4.57 -2.87
CA ALA A 105 -4.42 -5.29 -1.60
C ALA A 105 -3.01 -5.35 -0.99
N SER A 106 -2.01 -5.72 -1.79
CA SER A 106 -0.61 -5.81 -1.35
C SER A 106 -0.05 -4.45 -0.95
N MET A 107 -0.31 -3.41 -1.74
CA MET A 107 0.08 -2.04 -1.43
C MET A 107 -0.55 -1.55 -0.12
N THR A 108 -1.85 -1.81 0.07
CA THR A 108 -2.56 -1.45 1.32
C THR A 108 -1.95 -2.16 2.53
N ALA A 109 -1.63 -3.44 2.41
CA ALA A 109 -0.98 -4.20 3.48
C ALA A 109 0.42 -3.67 3.84
N ILE A 110 1.21 -3.28 2.83
CA ILE A 110 2.55 -2.70 3.04
C ILE A 110 2.44 -1.31 3.68
N LEU A 111 1.51 -0.47 3.22
CA LEU A 111 1.34 0.89 3.77
C LEU A 111 0.83 0.89 5.21
N ALA A 112 -0.01 -0.09 5.56
CA ALA A 112 -0.57 -0.26 6.90
C ALA A 112 0.46 -0.73 7.93
N LYS A 113 1.49 -1.48 7.52
CA LYS A 113 2.54 -1.92 8.46
C LYS A 113 3.50 -0.77 8.78
N PRO A 114 3.61 -0.33 10.04
CA PRO A 114 4.69 0.56 10.43
C PRO A 114 6.03 -0.15 10.20
N ALA A 115 7.05 0.62 9.80
CA ALA A 115 8.37 0.05 9.58
C ALA A 115 8.86 -0.67 10.86
N PRO A 116 9.38 -1.91 10.76
CA PRO A 116 9.89 -2.62 11.91
C PRO A 116 11.01 -1.78 12.54
N LYS A 117 10.88 -1.48 13.82
CA LYS A 117 11.96 -0.83 14.58
C LYS A 117 13.00 -1.90 14.86
N VAL A 118 14.26 -1.60 14.59
CA VAL A 118 15.38 -2.47 15.01
C VAL A 118 15.43 -2.40 16.53
N THR A 119 15.08 -3.51 17.19
CA THR A 119 15.15 -3.67 18.64
C THR A 119 16.30 -4.59 19.00
N ILE A 120 16.84 -4.41 20.20
CA ILE A 120 17.83 -5.31 20.78
C ILE A 120 17.05 -6.29 21.64
N ASP A 121 16.93 -7.52 21.17
CA ASP A 121 16.07 -8.52 21.83
C ASP A 121 16.88 -9.50 22.69
N THR A 122 18.20 -9.58 22.47
CA THR A 122 19.08 -10.53 23.16
C THR A 122 20.17 -9.84 23.98
N LEU A 123 20.59 -10.49 25.07
CA LEU A 123 21.69 -9.99 25.91
C LEU A 123 23.04 -9.98 25.16
N GLN A 124 23.24 -10.93 24.24
CA GLN A 124 24.43 -10.97 23.39
C GLN A 124 24.49 -9.75 22.48
N GLU A 125 23.37 -9.40 21.86
CA GLU A 125 23.25 -8.20 21.03
C GLU A 125 23.42 -6.91 21.84
N LEU A 126 22.91 -6.88 23.09
CA LEU A 126 23.13 -5.76 24.01
C LEU A 126 24.62 -5.56 24.32
N VAL A 127 25.36 -6.64 24.59
CA VAL A 127 26.82 -6.59 24.85
C VAL A 127 27.61 -6.20 23.60
N ALA A 128 27.18 -6.64 22.42
CA ALA A 128 27.80 -6.25 21.15
C ALA A 128 27.48 -4.80 20.74
N SER A 129 26.39 -4.23 21.27
CA SER A 129 25.99 -2.85 21.00
C SER A 129 26.93 -1.84 21.67
N ARG A 130 26.91 -0.59 21.17
CA ARG A 130 27.66 0.53 21.77
C ARG A 130 26.93 1.18 22.95
N LEU A 131 25.85 0.58 23.42
CA LEU A 131 25.04 1.14 24.49
C LEU A 131 25.71 0.92 25.84
N THR A 132 25.60 1.93 26.70
CA THR A 132 25.88 1.74 28.12
C THR A 132 24.69 1.05 28.76
N TYR A 133 24.91 0.15 29.72
CA TYR A 133 23.82 -0.56 30.38
C TYR A 133 23.97 -0.49 31.90
N GLY A 134 22.85 -0.52 32.59
CA GLY A 134 22.84 -0.32 34.02
C GLY A 134 21.45 -0.32 34.62
N GLY A 135 21.40 -0.15 35.93
CA GLY A 135 20.16 -0.24 36.69
C GLY A 135 20.33 0.37 38.07
N TRP A 136 19.27 0.29 38.85
CA TRP A 136 19.25 0.79 40.21
C TRP A 136 19.59 -0.31 41.22
N GLY A 137 20.28 0.05 42.31
CA GLY A 137 20.53 -0.82 43.46
C GLY A 137 21.64 -1.87 43.29
N GLU A 138 22.46 -2.05 44.32
CA GLU A 138 23.61 -2.99 44.33
C GLU A 138 23.18 -4.45 44.13
N ILE A 139 21.96 -4.78 44.55
CA ILE A 139 21.36 -6.11 44.41
C ILE A 139 21.32 -6.55 42.93
N ASN A 140 20.94 -5.65 42.02
CA ASN A 140 20.87 -5.98 40.59
C ASN A 140 22.26 -6.24 40.01
N ARG A 141 23.25 -5.45 40.41
CA ARG A 141 24.64 -5.67 40.01
C ARG A 141 25.17 -7.01 40.53
N ASP A 142 24.89 -7.33 41.79
CA ASP A 142 25.34 -8.57 42.41
C ASP A 142 24.64 -9.80 41.83
N PHE A 143 23.36 -9.67 41.46
CA PHE A 143 22.64 -10.71 40.71
C PHE A 143 23.37 -11.08 39.42
N PHE A 144 23.83 -10.09 38.63
CA PHE A 144 24.61 -10.36 37.43
C PHE A 144 25.99 -10.95 37.73
N LYS A 145 26.65 -10.53 38.81
CA LYS A 145 27.95 -11.11 39.22
C LYS A 145 27.84 -12.59 39.63
N MET A 146 26.73 -13.00 40.23
CA MET A 146 26.51 -14.37 40.67
C MET A 146 26.27 -15.35 39.50
N SER A 147 26.04 -14.84 38.29
CA SER A 147 25.79 -15.66 37.11
C SER A 147 27.06 -16.37 36.60
N THR A 148 26.86 -17.57 36.05
CA THR A 148 27.95 -18.38 35.44
C THR A 148 28.13 -18.12 33.95
N ASP A 149 27.19 -17.43 33.30
CA ASP A 149 27.24 -17.13 31.87
C ASP A 149 28.26 -16.01 31.57
N PRO A 150 29.22 -16.22 30.65
CA PRO A 150 30.21 -15.22 30.29
C PRO A 150 29.59 -13.90 29.79
N THR A 151 28.46 -13.96 29.08
CA THR A 151 27.75 -12.79 28.54
C THR A 151 27.25 -11.91 29.68
N ILE A 152 26.63 -12.53 30.68
CA ILE A 152 26.05 -11.84 31.83
C ILE A 152 27.15 -11.33 32.75
N GLN A 153 28.26 -12.06 32.89
CA GLN A 153 29.43 -11.56 33.61
C GLN A 153 30.03 -10.31 32.93
N MET A 154 30.06 -10.27 31.59
CA MET A 154 30.50 -9.08 30.86
C MET A 154 29.58 -7.87 31.12
N ILE A 155 28.27 -8.10 31.20
CA ILE A 155 27.30 -7.10 31.64
C ILE A 155 27.60 -6.65 33.08
N SER A 156 27.88 -7.56 33.99
CA SER A 156 28.19 -7.20 35.39
C SER A 156 29.43 -6.31 35.53
N LYS A 157 30.43 -6.47 34.65
CA LYS A 157 31.69 -5.71 34.67
C LYS A 157 31.49 -4.26 34.23
N ASN A 158 30.66 -4.03 33.22
CA ASN A 158 30.39 -2.69 32.69
C ASN A 158 29.06 -2.11 33.19
N PHE A 159 28.47 -2.70 34.23
CA PHE A 159 27.19 -2.27 34.78
C PHE A 159 27.30 -0.90 35.45
N VAL A 160 26.59 0.09 34.91
CA VAL A 160 26.56 1.45 35.45
C VAL A 160 25.44 1.56 36.48
N MET A 161 25.80 1.96 37.70
CA MET A 161 24.81 2.26 38.74
C MET A 161 24.21 3.64 38.50
N VAL A 162 22.89 3.70 38.41
CA VAL A 162 22.18 4.98 38.26
C VAL A 162 21.32 5.22 39.50
N ASN A 163 21.59 6.32 40.21
CA ASN A 163 20.87 6.65 41.44
C ASN A 163 19.54 7.36 41.19
N ASN A 164 19.42 8.07 40.06
CA ASN A 164 18.21 8.79 39.67
C ASN A 164 17.54 8.10 38.49
N SER A 165 16.34 7.57 38.70
CA SER A 165 15.59 6.84 37.69
C SER A 165 15.09 7.74 36.56
N GLU A 166 14.79 9.01 36.81
CA GLU A 166 14.36 9.94 35.76
C GLU A 166 15.51 10.20 34.76
N ASP A 167 16.73 10.38 35.27
CA ASP A 167 17.94 10.55 34.43
C ASP A 167 18.22 9.28 33.60
N ALA A 168 17.99 8.09 34.18
CA ALA A 168 18.12 6.83 33.46
C ALA A 168 17.14 6.78 32.28
N VAL A 169 15.87 7.12 32.52
CA VAL A 169 14.82 7.14 31.51
C VAL A 169 15.10 8.17 30.42
N ASP A 170 15.69 9.32 30.76
CA ASP A 170 16.17 10.33 29.80
C ASP A 170 17.31 9.84 28.92
N ARG A 171 18.29 9.12 29.47
CA ARG A 171 19.38 8.53 28.68
C ARG A 171 18.90 7.40 27.77
N VAL A 172 17.91 6.61 28.21
CA VAL A 172 17.25 5.59 27.39
C VAL A 172 16.58 6.22 26.18
N ALA A 173 15.85 7.32 26.38
CA ALA A 173 15.20 8.00 25.28
C ALA A 173 16.17 8.70 24.32
N ALA A 174 17.35 9.11 24.81
CA ALA A 174 18.46 9.55 23.96
C ALA A 174 19.15 8.40 23.20
N ALA A 175 18.70 7.15 23.37
CA ALA A 175 19.27 5.94 22.77
C ALA A 175 20.77 5.74 23.10
N THR A 176 21.18 6.15 24.30
CA THR A 176 22.57 6.01 24.78
C THR A 176 22.73 4.96 25.87
N PHE A 177 21.62 4.60 26.52
CA PHE A 177 21.61 3.76 27.71
C PHE A 177 20.51 2.70 27.62
N ALA A 178 20.81 1.50 28.10
CA ALA A 178 19.86 0.42 28.32
C ALA A 178 19.63 0.24 29.83
N PHE A 179 18.40 0.47 30.27
CA PHE A 179 18.04 0.47 31.68
C PHE A 179 17.40 -0.87 32.07
N TYR A 180 17.98 -1.51 33.08
CA TYR A 180 17.49 -2.75 33.68
C TYR A 180 16.66 -2.43 34.94
N GLU A 181 15.37 -2.76 34.88
CA GLU A 181 14.41 -2.64 35.98
C GLU A 181 13.24 -3.63 35.75
N ASN A 182 12.36 -3.75 36.74
CA ASN A 182 11.06 -4.39 36.68
C ASN A 182 10.22 -3.90 35.50
N THR A 183 9.55 -4.84 34.84
CA THR A 183 8.71 -4.58 33.66
C THR A 183 7.57 -3.60 33.96
N TYR A 184 6.99 -3.64 35.15
CA TYR A 184 5.89 -2.75 35.54
C TYR A 184 6.38 -1.32 35.72
N TYR A 185 7.55 -1.15 36.35
CA TYR A 185 8.20 0.15 36.47
C TYR A 185 8.53 0.75 35.11
N LEU A 186 9.14 -0.05 34.21
CA LEU A 186 9.49 0.42 32.87
C LEU A 186 8.27 0.86 32.05
N LYS A 187 7.15 0.14 32.15
CA LYS A 187 5.88 0.52 31.51
C LYS A 187 5.35 1.83 32.05
N GLU A 188 5.34 1.99 33.37
CA GLU A 188 4.89 3.23 34.01
C GLU A 188 5.79 4.41 33.63
N ALA A 189 7.11 4.24 33.72
CA ALA A 189 8.09 5.26 33.35
C ALA A 189 7.94 5.71 31.89
N ALA A 190 7.68 4.75 30.98
CA ALA A 190 7.42 5.05 29.58
C ALA A 190 6.17 5.92 29.37
N VAL A 191 5.09 5.66 30.11
CA VAL A 191 3.85 6.47 30.06
C VAL A 191 4.04 7.83 30.73
N LYS A 192 4.63 7.88 31.93
CA LYS A 192 4.90 9.12 32.69
C LYS A 192 5.75 10.10 31.86
N ARG A 193 6.82 9.60 31.23
CA ARG A 193 7.66 10.38 30.31
C ARG A 193 6.82 10.95 29.16
N GLN A 194 6.00 10.14 28.52
CA GLN A 194 5.18 10.59 27.39
C GLN A 194 4.18 11.66 27.82
N GLN A 195 3.51 11.47 28.96
CA GLN A 195 2.64 12.48 29.54
C GLN A 195 3.40 13.78 29.79
N LYS A 196 4.62 13.72 30.35
CA LYS A 196 5.49 14.90 30.52
C LYS A 196 5.74 15.61 29.18
N PHE A 197 6.05 14.90 28.09
CA PHE A 197 6.21 15.52 26.76
C PHE A 197 4.93 16.15 26.20
N TYR A 198 3.75 15.53 26.43
CA TYR A 198 2.48 16.10 26.01
C TYR A 198 2.07 17.33 26.86
N PHE A 199 2.22 17.24 28.18
CA PHE A 199 1.84 18.29 29.13
C PHE A 199 2.86 19.43 29.21
N GLN A 200 4.14 19.25 28.89
CA GLN A 200 5.10 20.36 28.81
C GLN A 200 4.76 21.37 27.70
N ARG A 201 3.81 21.04 26.80
CA ARG A 201 3.20 21.95 25.81
C ARG A 201 2.04 22.78 26.39
N SER A 202 1.47 22.38 27.54
CA SER A 202 0.36 23.03 28.23
C SER A 202 0.74 23.25 29.69
N SER A 203 1.18 24.46 30.02
CA SER A 203 1.64 24.90 31.35
C SER A 203 0.73 24.45 32.50
N LEU A 204 0.97 23.26 33.06
CA LEU A 204 0.48 22.88 34.38
C LEU A 204 1.39 21.75 34.89
N SER A 205 2.43 22.16 35.63
CA SER A 205 3.25 21.24 36.39
C SER A 205 2.50 20.95 37.70
N SER A 206 1.94 19.76 37.82
CA SER A 206 1.53 19.23 39.12
C SER A 206 2.53 18.16 39.49
N GLU A 207 3.52 18.55 40.29
CA GLU A 207 4.47 17.65 40.93
C GLU A 207 3.74 16.82 41.99
N ASN A 208 3.32 15.62 41.59
CA ASN A 208 3.12 14.53 42.53
C ASN A 208 4.02 13.38 42.08
N THR A 209 5.30 13.47 42.43
CA THR A 209 6.24 12.35 42.38
C THR A 209 6.00 11.50 43.62
N THR A 210 5.03 10.59 43.57
CA THR A 210 5.08 9.42 44.46
C THR A 210 6.11 8.48 43.85
N ASN A 211 7.23 8.34 44.54
CA ASN A 211 8.18 7.28 44.25
C ASN A 211 7.49 5.97 44.63
N ASP A 212 6.85 5.32 43.66
CA ASP A 212 6.27 4.00 43.86
C ASP A 212 7.41 2.97 43.85
N ASP A 213 8.12 2.93 44.98
CA ASP A 213 9.08 1.88 45.28
C ASP A 213 8.32 0.56 45.46
N LEU A 214 8.81 -0.49 44.80
CA LEU A 214 8.33 -1.85 45.04
C LEU A 214 8.69 -2.26 46.48
N GLN A 215 7.74 -2.10 47.39
CA GLN A 215 7.94 -2.38 48.82
C GLN A 215 7.95 -3.89 49.06
N SER A 216 9.14 -4.47 49.19
CA SER A 216 9.30 -5.80 49.79
C SER A 216 9.00 -5.74 51.29
N ILE A 217 8.09 -6.58 51.77
CA ILE A 217 7.83 -6.71 53.21
C ILE A 217 8.97 -7.51 53.84
N ARG A 218 9.78 -6.85 54.68
CA ARG A 218 10.92 -7.45 55.38
C ARG A 218 10.55 -7.76 56.83
N LEU A 219 10.74 -9.01 57.23
CA LEU A 219 10.55 -9.46 58.62
C LEU A 219 11.91 -9.72 59.28
N GLN A 220 11.98 -9.58 60.61
CA GLN A 220 13.18 -9.90 61.37
C GLN A 220 13.55 -11.39 61.23
N LYS A 221 14.85 -11.69 61.17
CA LYS A 221 15.36 -13.06 61.10
C LYS A 221 14.81 -13.87 62.29
N ASN A 222 14.25 -15.04 62.00
CA ASN A 222 13.62 -15.96 62.97
C ASN A 222 12.37 -15.40 63.69
N SER A 223 11.63 -14.48 63.07
CA SER A 223 10.36 -14.01 63.63
C SER A 223 9.34 -15.17 63.79
N PRO A 224 8.65 -15.29 64.93
CA PRO A 224 7.55 -16.25 65.12
C PRO A 224 6.38 -16.04 64.15
N LEU A 225 6.29 -14.87 63.51
CA LEU A 225 5.23 -14.50 62.57
C LEU A 225 5.48 -15.03 61.15
N THR A 226 6.72 -15.33 60.79
CA THR A 226 7.10 -15.78 59.44
C THR A 226 6.28 -16.98 58.93
N PRO A 227 6.07 -18.08 59.68
CA PRO A 227 5.30 -19.22 59.17
C PRO A 227 3.82 -18.88 58.93
N ARG A 228 3.23 -18.03 59.78
CA ARG A 228 1.84 -17.57 59.61
C ARG A 228 1.74 -16.65 58.39
N PHE A 229 2.64 -15.69 58.29
CA PHE A 229 2.69 -14.74 57.18
C PHE A 229 2.83 -15.44 55.83
N ASN A 230 3.76 -16.40 55.72
CA ASN A 230 3.97 -17.18 54.50
C ASN A 230 2.71 -17.96 54.08
N LYS A 231 1.97 -18.52 55.04
CA LYS A 231 0.71 -19.22 54.75
C LYS A 231 -0.33 -18.30 54.12
N TYR A 232 -0.48 -17.08 54.62
CA TYR A 232 -1.44 -16.11 54.08
C TYR A 232 -0.99 -15.55 52.73
N ILE A 233 0.27 -15.14 52.59
CA ILE A 233 0.80 -14.66 51.31
C ILE A 233 0.66 -15.72 50.23
N ARG A 234 0.95 -16.98 50.54
CA ARG A 234 0.77 -18.09 49.59
C ARG A 234 -0.68 -18.25 49.15
N ARG A 235 -1.65 -18.14 50.08
CA ARG A 235 -3.08 -18.17 49.73
C ARG A 235 -3.50 -17.00 48.84
N ILE A 236 -2.99 -15.80 49.11
CA ILE A 236 -3.28 -14.59 48.31
C ILE A 236 -2.69 -14.75 46.89
N LEU A 237 -1.50 -15.33 46.78
CA LEU A 237 -0.85 -15.63 45.51
C LEU A 237 -1.58 -16.74 44.74
N GLU A 238 -1.90 -17.86 45.39
CA GLU A 238 -2.65 -18.99 44.79
C GLU A 238 -4.05 -18.58 44.34
N ALA A 239 -4.68 -17.65 45.05
CA ALA A 239 -5.97 -17.08 44.66
C ALA A 239 -5.86 -16.02 43.54
N GLY A 240 -4.65 -15.63 43.12
CA GLY A 240 -4.43 -14.65 42.05
C GLY A 240 -4.79 -13.20 42.44
N LEU A 241 -4.90 -12.88 43.73
CA LEU A 241 -5.25 -11.51 44.15
C LEU A 241 -4.11 -10.53 43.84
N ILE A 242 -2.85 -10.97 43.96
CA ILE A 242 -1.69 -10.13 43.68
C ILE A 242 -1.66 -9.70 42.21
N THR A 243 -1.89 -10.64 41.28
CA THR A 243 -1.91 -10.35 39.85
C THR A 243 -3.06 -9.41 39.52
N LYS A 244 -4.25 -9.67 40.07
CA LYS A 244 -5.41 -8.79 39.88
C LYS A 244 -5.14 -7.36 40.36
N TRP A 245 -4.64 -7.18 41.59
CA TRP A 245 -4.38 -5.85 42.13
C TRP A 245 -3.32 -5.08 41.35
N LEU A 246 -2.32 -5.81 40.84
CA LEU A 246 -1.27 -5.21 40.04
C LEU A 246 -1.79 -4.80 38.65
N ASP A 247 -2.63 -5.62 38.02
CA ASP A 247 -3.33 -5.27 36.78
C ASP A 247 -4.28 -4.07 36.98
N ASP A 248 -5.05 -4.06 38.08
CA ASP A 248 -5.94 -2.95 38.45
C ASP A 248 -5.15 -1.64 38.65
N ALA A 249 -4.00 -1.69 39.31
CA ALA A 249 -3.12 -0.54 39.50
C ALA A 249 -2.54 -0.03 38.16
N MET A 250 -2.13 -0.95 37.30
CA MET A 250 -1.56 -0.65 35.98
C MET A 250 -2.59 -0.28 34.92
N GLN A 251 -3.89 -0.48 35.17
CA GLN A 251 -4.95 -0.28 34.17
C GLN A 251 -4.88 1.12 33.54
N LYS A 252 -4.53 2.15 34.32
CA LYS A 252 -4.34 3.53 33.82
C LYS A 252 -3.17 3.63 32.82
N VAL A 253 -2.07 2.93 33.10
CA VAL A 253 -0.87 2.88 32.26
C VAL A 253 -1.16 2.11 30.97
N LEU A 254 -1.78 0.93 31.08
CA LEU A 254 -2.21 0.09 29.96
C LEU A 254 -3.17 0.83 29.02
N ASN A 255 -4.17 1.51 29.57
CA ASN A 255 -5.11 2.30 28.77
C ASN A 255 -4.37 3.41 28.00
N ALA A 256 -3.40 4.09 28.62
CA ALA A 256 -2.62 5.12 27.95
C ALA A 256 -1.75 4.56 26.80
N GLU A 257 -1.23 3.33 26.93
CA GLU A 257 -0.47 2.64 25.89
C GLU A 257 -1.35 2.22 24.70
N VAL A 258 -2.53 1.66 24.95
CA VAL A 258 -3.48 1.27 23.88
C VAL A 258 -3.91 2.48 23.04
N HIS A 259 -4.22 3.61 23.67
CA HIS A 259 -4.58 4.84 22.95
C HIS A 259 -3.44 5.37 22.05
N LYS A 260 -2.19 4.96 22.31
CA LYS A 260 -1.04 5.31 21.48
C LYS A 260 -0.95 4.40 20.27
N GLU A 261 -1.10 3.09 20.43
CA GLU A 261 -1.06 2.16 19.30
C GLU A 261 -2.11 2.56 18.24
N ASP A 262 -3.34 2.85 18.68
CA ASP A 262 -4.41 3.31 17.77
C ASP A 262 -4.08 4.65 17.09
N LYS A 263 -3.50 5.60 17.83
CA LYS A 263 -3.08 6.90 17.27
C LYS A 263 -1.91 6.76 16.30
N ASP A 264 -0.95 5.89 16.59
CA ASP A 264 0.21 5.66 15.74
C ASP A 264 -0.19 4.88 14.47
N ILE A 265 -1.14 3.94 14.56
CA ILE A 265 -1.77 3.28 13.41
C ILE A 265 -2.50 4.31 12.53
N SER A 266 -3.31 5.19 13.14
CA SER A 266 -4.03 6.25 12.42
C SER A 266 -3.08 7.27 11.77
N LYS A 267 -2.02 7.70 12.48
CA LYS A 267 -0.98 8.59 11.94
C LYS A 267 -0.13 7.92 10.85
N ALA A 268 0.14 6.62 10.96
CA ALA A 268 0.89 5.86 9.96
C ALA A 268 0.11 5.70 8.64
N LEU A 269 -1.23 5.72 8.70
CA LEU A 269 -2.13 5.68 7.55
C LEU A 269 -2.16 7.02 6.78
N MET A 270 -1.92 8.15 7.44
CA MET A 270 -2.02 9.51 6.87
C MET A 270 -0.67 10.26 6.79
N ASN A 271 0.46 9.57 6.58
CA ASN A 271 1.73 10.26 6.41
C ASN A 271 1.92 10.73 4.95
N ALA A 272 1.76 12.03 4.69
CA ALA A 272 1.97 12.64 3.37
C ALA A 272 3.36 12.33 2.78
N LYS A 273 4.37 12.05 3.61
CA LYS A 273 5.69 11.60 3.13
C LYS A 273 5.61 10.27 2.37
N LYS A 274 4.75 9.33 2.79
CA LYS A 274 4.56 8.06 2.05
C LYS A 274 3.87 8.30 0.70
N PHE A 275 2.98 9.28 0.61
CA PHE A 275 2.29 9.64 -0.63
C PHE A 275 3.16 10.48 -1.59
N SER A 276 4.19 11.14 -1.08
CA SER A 276 5.09 11.99 -1.89
C SER A 276 5.74 11.24 -3.05
N GLY A 277 6.05 9.95 -2.92
CA GLY A 277 6.60 9.14 -4.01
C GLY A 277 5.66 9.04 -5.21
N ALA A 278 4.35 8.87 -4.98
CA ALA A 278 3.36 8.83 -6.05
C ALA A 278 3.21 10.19 -6.74
N LEU A 279 3.28 11.29 -5.98
CA LEU A 279 3.25 12.65 -6.53
C LEU A 279 4.47 12.95 -7.41
N VAL A 280 5.66 12.50 -7.00
CA VAL A 280 6.89 12.66 -7.79
C VAL A 280 6.79 11.88 -9.11
N ALA A 281 6.32 10.64 -9.08
CA ALA A 281 6.14 9.83 -10.29
C ALA A 281 5.15 10.49 -11.27
N LEU A 282 4.05 11.04 -10.76
CA LEU A 282 3.06 11.78 -11.54
C LEU A 282 3.65 13.07 -12.15
N ALA A 283 4.45 13.82 -11.39
CA ALA A 283 5.14 15.01 -11.89
C ALA A 283 6.10 14.67 -13.04
N ILE A 284 6.86 13.58 -12.92
CA ILE A 284 7.76 13.10 -13.99
C ILE A 284 6.95 12.75 -15.24
N GLY A 285 5.81 12.06 -15.08
CA GLY A 285 4.91 11.72 -16.20
C GLY A 285 4.43 12.96 -16.96
N TYR A 286 4.00 14.00 -16.24
CA TYR A 286 3.61 15.27 -16.87
C TYR A 286 4.78 15.98 -17.54
N CYS A 287 5.97 16.00 -16.93
CA CYS A 287 7.15 16.57 -17.56
C CYS A 287 7.48 15.87 -18.89
N VAL A 288 7.46 14.54 -18.94
CA VAL A 288 7.71 13.78 -20.17
C VAL A 288 6.65 14.11 -21.23
N SER A 289 5.37 14.14 -20.86
CA SER A 289 4.26 14.47 -21.77
C SER A 289 4.37 15.89 -22.35
N ILE A 290 4.76 16.87 -21.53
CA ILE A 290 4.97 18.26 -21.98
C ILE A 290 6.17 18.31 -22.94
N CYS A 291 7.28 17.63 -22.63
CA CYS A 291 8.44 17.57 -23.50
C CYS A 291 8.13 16.93 -24.86
N THR A 292 7.37 15.83 -24.90
CA THR A 292 6.97 15.20 -26.17
C THR A 292 6.06 16.11 -26.98
N PHE A 293 5.11 16.79 -26.33
CA PHE A 293 4.20 17.73 -27.01
C PHE A 293 4.95 18.92 -27.62
N ILE A 294 5.90 19.50 -26.88
CA ILE A 294 6.76 20.57 -27.40
C ILE A 294 7.62 20.06 -28.57
N GLY A 295 8.16 18.84 -28.46
CA GLY A 295 8.93 18.20 -29.53
C GLY A 295 8.11 18.02 -30.82
N GLU A 296 6.85 17.60 -30.71
CA GLU A 296 5.92 17.49 -31.85
C GLU A 296 5.63 18.83 -32.49
N ILE A 297 5.41 19.89 -31.69
CA ILE A 297 5.18 21.26 -32.19
C ILE A 297 6.40 21.76 -32.96
N VAL A 298 7.60 21.55 -32.41
CA VAL A 298 8.86 21.96 -33.05
C VAL A 298 9.07 21.18 -34.35
N HIS A 299 8.86 19.86 -34.34
CA HIS A 299 8.93 19.02 -35.53
C HIS A 299 7.92 19.48 -36.60
N PHE A 300 6.69 19.77 -36.21
CA PHE A 300 5.66 20.30 -37.12
C PHE A 300 6.08 21.63 -37.74
N TYR A 301 6.64 22.55 -36.94
CA TYR A 301 7.05 23.87 -37.43
C TYR A 301 8.29 23.82 -38.34
N TYR A 302 9.27 22.96 -38.03
CA TYR A 302 10.52 22.88 -38.79
C TYR A 302 10.44 21.95 -40.01
N VAL A 303 9.78 20.81 -39.90
CA VAL A 303 9.78 19.75 -40.94
C VAL A 303 8.54 19.81 -41.81
N VAL A 304 7.35 19.96 -41.23
CA VAL A 304 6.09 19.89 -41.99
C VAL A 304 5.82 21.19 -42.75
N ARG A 305 6.04 22.35 -42.10
CA ARG A 305 5.87 23.67 -42.74
C ARG A 305 6.89 23.99 -43.84
N ARG A 306 8.07 23.35 -43.84
CA ARG A 306 9.10 23.55 -44.87
C ARG A 306 8.92 22.68 -46.11
N LYS A 307 8.03 21.68 -46.08
CA LYS A 307 7.74 20.88 -47.28
C LYS A 307 6.90 21.70 -48.26
N PRO A 308 7.25 21.72 -49.56
CA PRO A 308 6.55 22.52 -50.58
C PRO A 308 5.10 22.08 -50.83
N ASP A 309 4.70 20.87 -50.39
CA ASP A 309 3.35 20.31 -50.57
C ASP A 309 2.41 20.57 -49.35
N PHE A 310 2.77 21.47 -48.43
CA PHE A 310 1.98 21.76 -47.23
C PHE A 310 0.86 22.78 -47.51
N ASN A 311 -0.39 22.34 -47.42
CA ASN A 311 -1.54 23.20 -47.66
C ASN A 311 -1.97 23.91 -46.36
N LYS A 312 -1.69 25.21 -46.25
CA LYS A 312 -1.87 26.04 -45.04
C LYS A 312 -3.30 26.04 -44.47
N TYR A 313 -4.32 25.77 -45.30
CA TYR A 313 -5.73 25.83 -44.92
C TYR A 313 -6.33 24.47 -44.50
N GLN A 314 -5.69 23.35 -44.84
CA GLN A 314 -6.17 22.01 -44.49
C GLN A 314 -5.31 21.33 -43.40
N LEU A 315 -4.17 21.93 -43.01
CA LEU A 315 -3.22 21.35 -42.05
C LEU A 315 -2.79 19.90 -42.40
N SER A 316 -2.86 19.54 -43.69
CA SER A 316 -2.53 18.22 -44.21
C SER A 316 -1.52 18.32 -45.36
N ILE A 317 -0.69 17.28 -45.49
CA ILE A 317 0.20 17.11 -46.64
C ILE A 317 -0.66 16.58 -47.78
N GLY A 318 -0.70 17.29 -48.91
CA GLY A 318 -1.45 16.84 -50.08
C GLY A 318 -0.91 15.51 -50.58
N VAL A 319 -1.63 14.41 -50.33
CA VAL A 319 -1.32 13.12 -50.95
C VAL A 319 -1.60 13.27 -52.45
N LYS A 320 -0.54 13.36 -53.27
CA LYS A 320 -0.67 13.21 -54.71
C LYS A 320 -1.27 11.83 -54.98
N LYS A 321 -2.52 11.78 -55.41
CA LYS A 321 -3.09 10.57 -56.03
C LYS A 321 -2.20 10.24 -57.23
N ALA A 322 -1.48 9.13 -57.15
CA ALA A 322 -0.76 8.56 -58.28
C ALA A 322 -1.78 8.27 -59.38
N LYS A 323 -1.46 8.73 -60.59
CA LYS A 323 -2.30 8.62 -61.78
C LYS A 323 -2.14 7.26 -62.44
#